data_AF-A0A832CR63-F1
#
_entry.id   AF-A0A832CR63-F1
#
_cell.length_a   1.000
_cell.length_b   1.000
_cell.length_c   1.000
_cell.angle_alpha   90.00
_cell.angle_beta   90.00
_cell.angle_gamma   90.00
#
_symmetry.space_group_name_H-M   'P 1'
#
loop_
_entity.id
_entity.type
_entity.pdbx_description
1 polymer ?
#
loop_
_entity_poly.entity_id
_entity_poly.type
_entity_poly.pdbx_seq_one_letter_code
_entity_poly.pdbx_strand_id
1 'polypeptide(L)'
;MPERSRAWWVAWRHWRICGCWERCWVADTNRYTQAIAAYCAGLRYDALPPPVIAEAKKITLDLTGAMLVASAPRYAASRLTADLADLLGGKEECTIVGRERKTSCLNAALANGTRGYAADIEGGIVNLRASQHAGAVLVPASLAMAERQRADGRTFITALVLGYEVAARVGEACRTDYSYPHSFHPTAVYGHLGAVAAAGHVLGLDEAGFVNALGLAGISAGGLVSWITDLTENSRPYVVGVAACNGLRSALLAQMGFGGPPGILDPAKYNIYDA
;
A
#
# COMPACT_ATOMS: atom_id res chain seq x y z
N MET A 1 -41.76 -7.18 -2.11
CA MET A 1 -41.52 -5.72 -2.23
C MET A 1 -42.63 -5.01 -1.45
N PRO A 2 -42.39 -3.86 -0.79
CA PRO A 2 -41.46 -2.80 -1.20
C PRO A 2 -40.44 -2.36 -0.12
N GLU A 3 -39.17 -2.16 -0.50
CA GLU A 3 -38.51 -0.85 -0.67
C GLU A 3 -37.73 -0.36 0.57
N ARG A 4 -36.47 -0.80 0.71
CA ARG A 4 -35.43 -0.06 1.48
C ARG A 4 -34.02 -0.15 0.87
N SER A 5 -33.87 -0.43 -0.43
CA SER A 5 -32.55 -0.64 -1.06
C SER A 5 -32.05 0.45 -2.02
N ARG A 6 -32.63 1.67 -2.00
CA ARG A 6 -32.31 2.70 -3.02
C ARG A 6 -31.56 3.96 -2.53
N ALA A 7 -31.05 4.01 -1.30
CA ALA A 7 -30.41 5.23 -0.78
C ALA A 7 -28.86 5.31 -0.89
N TRP A 8 -28.15 4.21 -1.19
CA TRP A 8 -26.68 4.18 -1.06
C TRP A 8 -25.90 4.47 -2.36
N TRP A 9 -26.60 4.65 -3.47
CA TRP A 9 -25.99 4.77 -4.81
C TRP A 9 -25.36 6.14 -5.12
N VAL A 10 -25.57 7.16 -4.28
CA VAL A 10 -25.30 8.56 -4.66
C VAL A 10 -23.91 9.08 -4.25
N ALA A 11 -23.23 8.46 -3.28
CA ALA A 11 -21.99 9.02 -2.71
C ALA A 11 -20.73 8.89 -3.58
N TRP A 12 -20.71 8.01 -4.60
CA TRP A 12 -19.48 7.67 -5.35
C TRP A 12 -19.41 8.18 -6.80
N ARG A 13 -20.40 8.95 -7.29
CA ARG A 13 -20.20 9.74 -8.54
C ARG A 13 -19.11 10.81 -8.37
N HIS A 14 -18.72 11.13 -7.14
CA HIS A 14 -17.88 12.28 -6.81
C HIS A 14 -16.41 11.92 -6.51
N TRP A 15 -16.02 10.64 -6.59
CA TRP A 15 -14.67 10.13 -6.28
C TRP A 15 -14.00 9.42 -7.48
N ARG A 16 -14.09 10.00 -8.68
CA ARG A 16 -13.18 9.66 -9.79
C ARG A 16 -11.82 10.34 -9.50
N ILE A 17 -10.89 9.61 -8.86
CA ILE A 17 -9.59 10.13 -8.37
C ILE A 17 -8.72 10.69 -9.52
N CYS A 18 -8.93 10.28 -10.77
CA CYS A 18 -8.43 10.98 -11.95
C CYS A 18 -9.35 10.73 -13.15
N GLY A 19 -9.73 11.78 -13.89
CA GLY A 19 -10.55 11.70 -15.10
C GLY A 19 -9.88 11.02 -16.30
N CYS A 20 -8.62 10.57 -16.14
CA CYS A 20 -7.86 9.84 -17.17
C CYS A 20 -8.43 8.43 -17.47
N TRP A 21 -9.36 7.96 -16.63
CA TRP A 21 -9.94 6.62 -16.61
C TRP A 21 -10.52 6.15 -17.97
N GLU A 22 -11.17 7.03 -18.74
CA GLU A 22 -11.89 6.63 -19.96
C GLU A 22 -11.01 6.49 -21.21
N ARG A 23 -9.78 7.03 -21.21
CA ARG A 23 -8.91 7.03 -22.41
C ARG A 23 -7.90 5.89 -22.47
N CYS A 24 -7.63 5.20 -21.36
CA CYS A 24 -6.57 4.20 -21.30
C CYS A 24 -7.03 2.75 -21.53
N TRP A 25 -8.34 2.48 -21.61
CA TRP A 25 -8.89 1.12 -21.54
C TRP A 25 -9.50 0.56 -22.83
N VAL A 26 -9.36 1.25 -23.97
CA VAL A 26 -9.83 0.72 -25.27
C VAL A 26 -8.64 0.30 -26.14
N ALA A 27 -7.75 -0.51 -25.57
CA ALA A 27 -6.77 -1.27 -26.34
C ALA A 27 -6.94 -2.75 -25.99
N ASP A 28 -7.23 -3.53 -27.02
CA ASP A 28 -7.58 -4.95 -27.08
C ASP A 28 -6.43 -5.90 -26.65
N THR A 29 -5.75 -5.59 -25.54
CA THR A 29 -4.59 -6.36 -25.07
C THR A 29 -4.74 -6.71 -23.59
N ASN A 30 -4.72 -8.01 -23.28
CA ASN A 30 -4.67 -8.62 -21.94
C ASN A 30 -3.38 -8.28 -21.15
N ARG A 31 -2.95 -7.02 -21.13
CA ARG A 31 -1.69 -6.51 -20.55
C ARG A 31 -1.95 -5.52 -19.41
N TYR A 32 -2.71 -5.94 -18.41
CA TYR A 32 -3.09 -5.09 -17.28
C TYR A 32 -1.90 -4.64 -16.44
N THR A 33 -0.89 -5.50 -16.29
CA THR A 33 0.35 -5.21 -15.56
C THR A 33 1.08 -4.03 -16.22
N GLN A 34 1.23 -4.08 -17.55
CA GLN A 34 1.85 -3.02 -18.33
C GLN A 34 1.07 -1.70 -18.22
N ALA A 35 -0.27 -1.76 -18.33
CA ALA A 35 -1.12 -0.58 -18.25
C ALA A 35 -1.02 0.11 -16.87
N ILE A 36 -0.99 -0.67 -15.78
CA ILE A 36 -0.79 -0.14 -14.43
C ILE A 36 0.62 0.43 -14.27
N ALA A 37 1.64 -0.25 -14.78
CA ALA A 37 3.01 0.22 -14.75
C ALA A 37 3.19 1.56 -15.49
N ALA A 38 2.61 1.69 -16.68
CA ALA A 38 2.62 2.92 -17.47
C ALA A 38 1.91 4.07 -16.73
N TYR A 39 0.79 3.78 -16.08
CA TYR A 39 0.08 4.77 -15.25
C TYR A 39 0.94 5.24 -14.07
N CYS A 40 1.59 4.32 -13.35
CA CYS A 40 2.47 4.65 -12.23
C CYS A 40 3.70 5.47 -12.65
N ALA A 41 4.31 5.14 -13.79
CA ALA A 41 5.43 5.88 -14.35
C ALA A 41 5.02 7.28 -14.85
N GLY A 42 3.77 7.43 -15.32
CA GLY A 42 3.30 8.64 -15.99
C GLY A 42 2.60 9.68 -15.11
N LEU A 43 2.04 9.29 -13.95
CA LEU A 43 1.26 10.20 -13.11
C LEU A 43 2.14 11.30 -12.49
N ARG A 44 1.64 12.53 -12.51
CA ARG A 44 2.31 13.72 -11.97
C ARG A 44 1.39 14.45 -11.01
N TYR A 45 1.98 15.15 -10.04
CA TYR A 45 1.23 15.93 -9.05
C TYR A 45 0.20 16.89 -9.68
N ASP A 46 0.55 17.58 -10.77
CA ASP A 46 -0.33 18.56 -11.40
C ASP A 46 -1.57 17.94 -12.08
N ALA A 47 -1.55 16.63 -12.31
CA ALA A 47 -2.71 15.90 -12.81
C ALA A 47 -3.68 15.48 -11.68
N LEU A 48 -3.30 15.64 -10.41
CA LEU A 48 -4.12 15.26 -9.28
C LEU A 48 -5.23 16.31 -9.05
N PRO A 49 -6.51 15.90 -8.96
CA PRO A 49 -7.58 16.81 -8.60
C PRO A 49 -7.33 17.45 -7.22
N PRO A 50 -7.61 18.75 -7.02
CA PRO A 50 -7.44 19.41 -5.73
C PRO A 50 -8.10 18.69 -4.53
N PRO A 51 -9.31 18.10 -4.67
CA PRO A 51 -9.92 17.33 -3.58
C PRO A 51 -9.11 16.08 -3.20
N VAL A 52 -8.48 15.41 -4.16
CA VAL A 52 -7.62 14.23 -3.93
C VAL A 52 -6.37 14.62 -3.14
N ILE A 53 -5.74 15.74 -3.52
CA ILE A 53 -4.59 16.29 -2.79
C ILE A 53 -4.99 16.63 -1.34
N ALA A 54 -6.13 17.28 -1.15
CA ALA A 54 -6.62 17.64 0.18
C ALA A 54 -6.87 16.39 1.04
N GLU A 55 -7.43 15.34 0.47
CA GLU A 55 -7.70 14.10 1.17
C GLU A 55 -6.42 13.33 1.50
N ALA A 56 -5.47 13.22 0.57
CA ALA A 56 -4.18 12.61 0.80
C ALA A 56 -3.42 13.26 1.98
N LYS A 57 -3.54 14.59 2.13
CA LYS A 57 -2.99 15.33 3.28
C LYS A 57 -3.70 14.97 4.59
N LYS A 58 -5.03 14.88 4.60
CA LYS A 58 -5.80 14.48 5.80
C LYS A 58 -5.47 13.06 6.24
N ILE A 59 -5.45 12.11 5.29
CA ILE A 59 -5.07 10.72 5.54
C ILE A 59 -3.66 10.65 6.13
N THR A 60 -2.72 11.40 5.56
CA THR A 60 -1.35 11.45 6.10
C THR A 60 -1.34 11.93 7.55
N LEU A 61 -2.09 12.99 7.86
CA LEU A 61 -2.20 13.52 9.22
C LEU A 61 -2.83 12.49 10.18
N ASP A 62 -3.93 11.87 9.77
CA ASP A 62 -4.67 10.87 10.55
C ASP A 62 -3.80 9.66 10.89
N LEU A 63 -3.20 9.01 9.88
CA LEU A 63 -2.32 7.86 10.10
C LEU A 63 -1.09 8.21 10.93
N THR A 64 -0.53 9.40 10.75
CA THR A 64 0.61 9.83 11.57
C THR A 64 0.19 9.95 13.04
N GLY A 65 -0.99 10.50 13.30
CA GLY A 65 -1.60 10.51 14.64
C GLY A 65 -1.82 9.10 15.20
N ALA A 66 -2.39 8.20 14.41
CA ALA A 66 -2.62 6.81 14.80
C ALA A 66 -1.29 6.09 15.14
N MET A 67 -0.25 6.26 14.31
CA MET A 67 1.09 5.72 14.57
C MET A 67 1.71 6.27 15.86
N LEU A 68 1.51 7.54 16.17
CA LEU A 68 1.98 8.15 17.42
C LEU A 68 1.26 7.57 18.64
N VAL A 69 -0.06 7.41 18.59
CA VAL A 69 -0.83 6.73 19.65
C VAL A 69 -0.32 5.30 19.82
N ALA A 70 -0.13 4.58 18.71
CA ALA A 70 0.36 3.21 18.67
C ALA A 70 1.84 3.07 19.10
N SER A 71 2.59 4.16 19.26
CA SER A 71 3.94 4.15 19.81
C SER A 71 3.99 4.00 21.34
N ALA A 72 2.83 4.14 22.01
CA ALA A 72 2.75 3.97 23.45
C ALA A 72 3.13 2.54 23.90
N PRO A 73 3.74 2.36 25.09
CA PRO A 73 4.26 1.07 25.54
C PRO A 73 3.25 -0.09 25.60
N ARG A 74 1.95 0.23 25.69
CA ARG A 74 0.86 -0.77 25.72
C ARG A 74 0.70 -1.55 24.41
N TYR A 75 1.18 -1.02 23.28
CA TYR A 75 1.09 -1.68 21.98
C TYR A 75 2.34 -2.54 21.73
N ALA A 76 2.27 -3.81 22.14
CA ALA A 76 3.42 -4.72 22.11
C ALA A 76 3.99 -4.92 20.70
N ALA A 77 3.15 -5.10 19.67
CA ALA A 77 3.59 -5.22 18.27
C ALA A 77 4.45 -4.02 17.81
N SER A 78 4.00 -2.80 18.12
CA SER A 78 4.70 -1.55 17.80
C SER A 78 6.06 -1.42 18.49
N ARG A 79 6.16 -1.91 19.73
CA ARG A 79 7.40 -1.94 20.50
C ARG A 79 8.35 -2.99 19.95
N LEU A 80 7.89 -4.24 19.80
CA LEU A 80 8.69 -5.38 19.37
C LEU A 80 9.25 -5.21 17.96
N THR A 81 8.48 -4.62 17.02
CA THR A 81 8.98 -4.34 15.67
C THR A 81 10.02 -3.21 15.64
N ALA A 82 9.93 -2.24 16.55
CA ALA A 82 10.98 -1.22 16.72
C ALA A 82 12.23 -1.81 17.39
N ASP A 83 12.07 -2.65 18.41
CA ASP A 83 13.18 -3.34 19.08
C ASP A 83 13.89 -4.29 18.09
N LEU A 84 13.15 -4.92 17.17
CA LEU A 84 13.71 -5.71 16.06
C LEU A 84 14.56 -4.84 15.12
N ALA A 85 14.13 -3.61 14.82
CA ALA A 85 14.92 -2.69 14.00
C ALA A 85 16.25 -2.30 14.68
N ASP A 86 16.25 -2.14 16.01
CA ASP A 86 17.48 -1.91 16.78
C ASP A 86 18.40 -3.14 16.76
N LEU A 87 17.83 -4.34 16.91
CA LEU A 87 18.59 -5.60 16.86
C LEU A 87 19.26 -5.82 15.49
N LEU A 88 18.55 -5.56 14.39
CA LEU A 88 19.06 -5.73 13.04
C LEU A 88 20.03 -4.62 12.61
N GLY A 89 19.93 -3.44 13.23
CA GLY A 89 20.69 -2.25 12.84
C GLY A 89 20.39 -1.79 11.41
N GLY A 90 21.42 -1.31 10.71
CA GLY A 90 21.33 -0.83 9.33
C GLY A 90 21.60 0.68 9.20
N LYS A 91 21.57 1.17 7.97
CA LYS A 91 21.86 2.58 7.66
C LYS A 91 20.75 3.49 8.19
N GLU A 92 21.12 4.60 8.81
CA GLU A 92 20.17 5.58 9.36
C GLU A 92 19.52 6.43 8.26
N GLU A 93 18.49 5.89 7.61
CA GLU A 93 17.79 6.52 6.49
C GLU A 93 16.45 7.13 6.94
N CYS A 94 15.67 6.38 7.72
CA CYS A 94 14.26 6.64 7.98
C CYS A 94 13.91 6.60 9.47
N THR A 95 12.91 7.38 9.84
CA THR A 95 12.42 7.54 11.21
C THR A 95 11.34 6.51 11.53
N ILE A 96 11.41 5.88 12.70
CA ILE A 96 10.26 5.16 13.28
C ILE A 96 9.44 6.19 14.08
N VAL A 97 8.17 6.38 13.73
CA VAL A 97 7.28 7.40 14.33
C VAL A 97 7.18 7.18 15.83
N GLY A 98 7.63 8.13 16.66
CA GLY A 98 7.66 7.98 18.13
C GLY A 98 8.95 7.34 18.67
N ARG A 99 10.03 7.30 17.88
CA ARG A 99 11.40 7.01 18.33
C ARG A 99 12.32 8.18 17.93
N GLU A 100 13.40 8.35 18.67
CA GLU A 100 14.39 9.42 18.44
C GLU A 100 15.46 9.04 17.40
N ARG A 101 15.63 7.74 17.12
CA ARG A 101 16.65 7.23 16.21
C ARG A 101 16.07 6.82 14.86
N LYS A 102 16.94 6.89 13.85
CA LYS A 102 16.68 6.40 12.49
C LYS A 102 17.16 4.96 12.32
N THR A 103 16.62 4.28 11.32
CA THR A 103 17.02 2.93 10.89
C THR A 103 16.94 2.82 9.36
N SER A 104 17.19 1.64 8.82
CA SER A 104 17.05 1.39 7.38
C SER A 104 15.61 1.59 6.91
N CYS A 105 15.41 1.97 5.64
CA CYS A 105 14.07 2.19 5.10
C CYS A 105 13.13 0.98 5.24
N LEU A 106 13.65 -0.25 5.08
CA LEU A 106 12.85 -1.48 5.22
C LEU A 106 12.42 -1.72 6.67
N ASN A 107 13.32 -1.50 7.64
CA ASN A 107 13.00 -1.61 9.05
C ASN A 107 11.99 -0.55 9.49
N ALA A 108 12.16 0.69 9.03
CA ALA A 108 11.22 1.77 9.33
C ALA A 108 9.83 1.50 8.74
N ALA A 109 9.76 0.99 7.49
CA ALA A 109 8.50 0.64 6.86
C ALA A 109 7.77 -0.51 7.58
N LEU A 110 8.50 -1.55 8.03
CA LEU A 110 7.94 -2.62 8.84
C LEU A 110 7.37 -2.08 10.15
N ALA A 111 8.18 -1.33 10.92
CA ALA A 111 7.78 -0.83 12.23
C ALA A 111 6.63 0.18 12.15
N ASN A 112 6.69 1.13 11.21
CA ASN A 112 5.63 2.13 11.03
C ASN A 112 4.36 1.52 10.42
N GLY A 113 4.46 0.54 9.53
CA GLY A 113 3.31 -0.20 9.02
C GLY A 113 2.60 -1.01 10.10
N THR A 114 3.35 -1.64 11.00
CA THR A 114 2.77 -2.28 12.19
C THR A 114 2.12 -1.25 13.12
N ARG A 115 2.77 -0.11 13.39
CA ARG A 115 2.18 0.98 14.20
C ARG A 115 0.90 1.54 13.59
N GLY A 116 0.86 1.68 12.27
CA GLY A 116 -0.29 2.24 11.54
C GLY A 116 -1.57 1.44 11.70
N TYR A 117 -1.49 0.18 12.15
CA TYR A 117 -2.64 -0.70 12.34
C TYR A 117 -2.79 -1.21 13.78
N ALA A 118 -1.79 -1.01 14.65
CA ALA A 118 -1.77 -1.61 15.99
C ALA A 118 -2.82 -1.04 16.95
N ALA A 119 -3.32 0.17 16.70
CA ALA A 119 -4.36 0.79 17.52
C ALA A 119 -5.78 0.59 16.96
N ASP A 120 -5.93 0.19 15.69
CA ASP A 120 -7.23 0.01 14.99
C ASP A 120 -8.14 1.26 15.11
N ILE A 121 -7.55 2.45 14.95
CA ILE A 121 -8.23 3.76 15.08
C ILE A 121 -8.10 4.65 13.85
N GLU A 122 -7.46 4.17 12.79
CA GLU A 122 -7.26 4.94 11.57
C GLU A 122 -8.58 5.19 10.84
N GLY A 123 -8.91 6.46 10.59
CA GLY A 123 -10.21 6.90 10.10
C GLY A 123 -10.29 7.04 8.57
N GLY A 124 -11.41 6.65 7.96
CA GLY A 124 -11.72 6.97 6.55
C GLY A 124 -10.92 6.21 5.48
N ILE A 125 -10.17 5.19 5.89
CA ILE A 125 -9.18 4.48 5.06
C ILE A 125 -9.67 3.11 4.58
N VAL A 126 -10.86 2.70 5.01
CA VAL A 126 -11.45 1.43 4.61
C VAL A 126 -11.97 1.56 3.19
N ASN A 127 -11.29 0.95 2.21
CA ASN A 127 -11.95 0.65 0.94
C ASN A 127 -13.03 -0.38 1.23
N LEU A 128 -14.27 0.06 1.43
CA LEU A 128 -15.40 -0.80 1.81
C LEU A 128 -15.74 -1.86 0.75
N ARG A 129 -15.31 -1.67 -0.51
CA ARG A 129 -15.50 -2.66 -1.59
C ARG A 129 -14.42 -3.74 -1.57
N ALA A 130 -13.22 -3.40 -1.10
CA ALA A 130 -12.08 -4.32 -1.00
C ALA A 130 -11.78 -4.77 0.44
N SER A 131 -12.53 -4.29 1.44
CA SER A 131 -12.30 -4.48 2.88
C SER A 131 -10.84 -4.25 3.28
N GLN A 132 -10.26 -3.13 2.86
CA GLN A 132 -8.83 -2.84 3.07
C GLN A 132 -8.58 -1.60 3.92
N HIS A 133 -7.66 -1.72 4.87
CA HIS A 133 -7.10 -0.61 5.63
C HIS A 133 -5.83 -0.09 4.96
N ALA A 134 -5.95 0.36 3.70
CA ALA A 134 -4.81 0.58 2.82
C ALA A 134 -3.81 1.63 3.35
N GLY A 135 -4.29 2.70 3.98
CA GLY A 135 -3.46 3.76 4.56
C GLY A 135 -2.46 3.29 5.61
N ALA A 136 -2.81 2.26 6.39
CA ALA A 136 -1.89 1.65 7.35
C ALA A 136 -0.67 0.99 6.69
N VAL A 137 -0.76 0.65 5.40
CA VAL A 137 0.37 0.19 4.58
C VAL A 137 1.01 1.37 3.83
N LEU A 138 0.19 2.17 3.16
CA LEU A 138 0.63 3.11 2.13
C LEU A 138 1.25 4.39 2.70
N VAL A 139 0.72 4.92 3.80
CA VAL A 139 1.32 6.09 4.47
C VAL A 139 2.73 5.78 4.98
N PRO A 140 2.97 4.70 5.76
CA PRO A 140 4.31 4.39 6.24
C PRO A 140 5.27 4.00 5.11
N ALA A 141 4.81 3.28 4.08
CA ALA A 141 5.62 2.99 2.89
C ALA A 141 6.06 4.27 2.17
N SER A 142 5.10 5.19 1.93
CA SER A 142 5.37 6.46 1.25
C SER A 142 6.30 7.35 2.08
N LEU A 143 6.08 7.46 3.39
CA LEU A 143 6.94 8.23 4.30
C LEU A 143 8.37 7.68 4.33
N ALA A 144 8.54 6.37 4.47
CA ALA A 144 9.85 5.75 4.52
C ALA A 144 10.63 5.99 3.21
N MET A 145 10.02 5.75 2.05
CA MET A 145 10.71 5.97 0.78
C MET A 145 10.97 7.46 0.51
N ALA A 146 10.02 8.34 0.82
CA ALA A 146 10.18 9.78 0.68
C ALA A 146 11.32 10.32 1.56
N GLU A 147 11.40 9.90 2.83
CA GLU A 147 12.46 10.31 3.73
C GLU A 147 13.83 9.83 3.25
N ARG A 148 13.93 8.55 2.83
CA ARG A 148 15.18 7.98 2.29
C ARG A 148 15.68 8.77 1.08
N GLN A 149 14.79 9.09 0.15
CA GLN A 149 15.12 9.82 -1.08
C GLN A 149 15.15 11.35 -0.90
N ARG A 150 14.86 11.85 0.32
CA ARG A 150 14.70 13.28 0.61
C ARG A 150 13.72 13.96 -0.35
N ALA A 151 12.63 13.26 -0.66
CA ALA A 151 11.60 13.72 -1.58
C ALA A 151 10.77 14.86 -0.98
N ASP A 152 10.24 15.72 -1.85
CA ASP A 152 9.36 16.81 -1.45
C ASP A 152 7.92 16.34 -1.21
N GLY A 153 7.09 17.24 -0.67
CA GLY A 153 5.69 16.94 -0.37
C GLY A 153 4.85 16.62 -1.61
N ARG A 154 5.22 17.11 -2.80
CA ARG A 154 4.48 16.83 -4.05
C ARG A 154 4.74 15.41 -4.53
N THR A 155 6.00 14.98 -4.48
CA THR A 155 6.41 13.59 -4.75
C THR A 155 5.76 12.64 -3.75
N PHE A 156 5.79 12.98 -2.46
CA PHE A 156 5.14 12.19 -1.42
C PHE A 156 3.62 12.02 -1.66
N ILE A 157 2.89 13.11 -1.92
CA ILE A 157 1.44 13.04 -2.17
C ILE A 157 1.12 12.23 -3.43
N THR A 158 1.91 12.40 -4.50
CA THR A 158 1.71 11.64 -5.74
C THR A 158 1.95 10.14 -5.52
N ALA A 159 3.01 9.78 -4.79
CA ALA A 159 3.30 8.40 -4.40
C ALA A 159 2.17 7.79 -3.57
N LEU A 160 1.66 8.52 -2.57
CA LEU A 160 0.57 8.04 -1.73
C LEU A 160 -0.71 7.78 -2.56
N VAL A 161 -1.06 8.71 -3.46
CA VAL A 161 -2.22 8.56 -4.34
C VAL A 161 -2.06 7.38 -5.28
N LEU A 162 -0.87 7.18 -5.88
CA LEU A 162 -0.59 6.00 -6.71
C LEU A 162 -0.77 4.70 -5.92
N GLY A 163 -0.28 4.66 -4.69
CA GLY A 163 -0.44 3.51 -3.81
C GLY A 163 -1.91 3.16 -3.60
N TYR A 164 -2.75 4.16 -3.31
CA TYR A 164 -4.19 3.98 -3.14
C TYR A 164 -4.86 3.50 -4.42
N GLU A 165 -4.52 4.11 -5.56
CA GLU A 165 -5.12 3.78 -6.85
C GLU A 165 -4.83 2.31 -7.24
N VAL A 166 -3.58 1.87 -7.07
CA VAL A 166 -3.18 0.48 -7.40
C VAL A 166 -3.81 -0.51 -6.42
N ALA A 167 -3.72 -0.26 -5.11
CA ALA A 167 -4.29 -1.17 -4.12
C ALA A 167 -5.81 -1.31 -4.29
N ALA A 168 -6.52 -0.20 -4.50
CA ALA A 168 -7.97 -0.21 -4.69
C ALA A 168 -8.38 -0.94 -5.96
N ARG A 169 -7.71 -0.69 -7.10
CA ARG A 169 -8.05 -1.35 -8.37
C ARG A 169 -7.81 -2.84 -8.32
N VAL A 170 -6.69 -3.28 -7.76
CA VAL A 170 -6.40 -4.71 -7.64
C VAL A 170 -7.37 -5.36 -6.65
N GLY A 171 -7.63 -4.71 -5.50
CA GLY A 171 -8.59 -5.21 -4.53
C GLY A 171 -10.02 -5.34 -5.08
N GLU A 172 -10.48 -4.37 -5.88
CA GLU A 172 -11.78 -4.45 -6.56
C GLU A 172 -11.84 -5.54 -7.63
N ALA A 173 -10.73 -5.76 -8.35
CA ALA A 173 -10.64 -6.82 -9.35
C ALA A 173 -10.62 -8.22 -8.74
N CYS A 174 -9.91 -8.42 -7.62
CA CYS A 174 -9.90 -9.68 -6.89
C CYS A 174 -11.23 -9.97 -6.20
N ARG A 175 -11.94 -8.90 -5.77
CA ARG A 175 -13.14 -8.94 -4.92
C ARG A 175 -12.89 -9.61 -3.55
N THR A 176 -13.54 -9.13 -2.49
CA THR A 176 -13.37 -9.67 -1.12
C THR A 176 -13.89 -11.09 -0.94
N ASP A 177 -14.77 -11.53 -1.84
CA ASP A 177 -15.30 -12.89 -1.92
C ASP A 177 -14.25 -13.90 -2.41
N TYR A 178 -13.08 -13.46 -2.86
CA TYR A 178 -11.96 -14.35 -3.18
C TYR A 178 -10.93 -14.44 -2.05
N SER A 179 -10.47 -13.32 -1.47
CA SER A 179 -9.33 -13.33 -0.54
C SER A 179 -9.64 -14.02 0.80
N TYR A 180 -10.78 -13.71 1.42
CA TYR A 180 -11.14 -14.31 2.71
C TYR A 180 -11.39 -15.82 2.63
N PRO A 181 -12.08 -16.35 1.60
CA PRO A 181 -12.21 -17.80 1.42
C PRO A 181 -10.89 -18.54 1.22
N HIS A 182 -9.88 -17.88 0.64
CA HIS A 182 -8.51 -18.40 0.53
C HIS A 182 -7.62 -18.01 1.72
N SER A 183 -8.22 -17.52 2.81
CA SER A 183 -7.55 -17.15 4.06
C SER A 183 -6.54 -16.00 3.95
N PHE A 184 -6.55 -15.20 2.90
CA PHE A 184 -5.68 -14.04 2.75
C PHE A 184 -6.31 -12.75 3.28
N HIS A 185 -5.53 -11.96 3.99
CA HIS A 185 -5.93 -10.64 4.48
C HIS A 185 -5.80 -9.59 3.35
N PRO A 186 -6.89 -8.99 2.86
CA PRO A 186 -6.87 -8.06 1.71
C PRO A 186 -5.90 -6.90 1.88
N THR A 187 -5.82 -6.31 3.09
CA THR A 187 -4.89 -5.22 3.38
C THR A 187 -3.44 -5.64 3.18
N ALA A 188 -3.07 -6.86 3.56
CA ALA A 188 -1.70 -7.34 3.41
C ALA A 188 -1.35 -7.65 1.95
N VAL A 189 -2.25 -8.33 1.22
CA VAL A 189 -2.00 -8.74 -0.18
C VAL A 189 -1.98 -7.54 -1.12
N TYR A 190 -3.06 -6.76 -1.21
CA TYR A 190 -3.12 -5.67 -2.20
C TYR A 190 -2.45 -4.38 -1.71
N GLY A 191 -2.30 -4.21 -0.39
CA GLY A 191 -1.48 -3.14 0.16
C GLY A 191 -0.01 -3.26 -0.24
N HIS A 192 0.50 -4.48 -0.41
CA HIS A 192 1.85 -4.73 -0.92
C HIS A 192 2.05 -4.14 -2.32
N LEU A 193 1.10 -4.35 -3.24
CA LEU A 193 1.15 -3.79 -4.59
C LEU A 193 1.02 -2.26 -4.60
N GLY A 194 0.18 -1.70 -3.73
CA GLY A 194 0.12 -0.26 -3.55
C GLY A 194 1.41 0.33 -2.97
N ALA A 195 2.08 -0.37 -2.04
CA ALA A 195 3.38 0.05 -1.50
C ALA A 195 4.47 0.07 -2.59
N VAL A 196 4.44 -0.87 -3.55
CA VAL A 196 5.29 -0.81 -4.75
C VAL A 196 5.01 0.43 -5.58
N ALA A 197 3.74 0.74 -5.85
CA ALA A 197 3.37 1.90 -6.65
C ALA A 197 3.89 3.20 -6.02
N ALA A 198 3.73 3.35 -4.70
CA ALA A 198 4.26 4.48 -3.95
C ALA A 198 5.79 4.54 -3.98
N ALA A 199 6.45 3.44 -3.60
CA ALA A 199 7.91 3.39 -3.53
C ALA A 199 8.57 3.60 -4.90
N GLY A 200 8.05 2.92 -5.93
CA GLY A 200 8.54 3.04 -7.30
C GLY A 200 8.43 4.45 -7.86
N HIS A 201 7.37 5.19 -7.51
CA HIS A 201 7.21 6.58 -7.93
C HIS A 201 8.29 7.46 -7.31
N VAL A 202 8.53 7.32 -6.00
CA VAL A 202 9.58 8.08 -5.30
C VAL A 202 10.98 7.71 -5.82
N LEU A 203 11.18 6.45 -6.22
CA LEU A 203 12.43 5.98 -6.82
C LEU A 203 12.61 6.39 -8.29
N GLY A 204 11.57 6.93 -8.93
CA GLY A 204 11.59 7.31 -10.34
C GLY A 204 11.69 6.11 -11.29
N LEU A 205 11.05 4.98 -10.96
CA LEU A 205 11.01 3.81 -11.84
C LEU A 205 10.31 4.18 -13.16
N ASP A 206 10.88 3.69 -14.27
CA ASP A 206 10.21 3.70 -15.56
C ASP A 206 9.19 2.56 -15.66
N GLU A 207 8.50 2.48 -16.79
CA GLU A 207 7.47 1.46 -17.02
C GLU A 207 8.01 0.03 -16.86
N ALA A 208 9.20 -0.25 -17.39
CA ALA A 208 9.84 -1.56 -17.25
C ALA A 208 10.20 -1.87 -15.78
N GLY A 209 10.71 -0.89 -15.04
CA GLY A 209 10.97 -0.97 -13.62
C GLY A 209 9.70 -1.28 -12.81
N PHE A 210 8.58 -0.62 -13.12
CA PHE A 210 7.31 -0.91 -12.47
C PHE A 210 6.76 -2.30 -12.79
N VAL A 211 6.86 -2.78 -14.04
CA VAL A 211 6.47 -4.15 -14.39
C VAL A 211 7.23 -5.16 -13.53
N ASN A 212 8.55 -5.01 -13.43
CA ASN A 212 9.38 -5.88 -12.60
C ASN A 212 9.00 -5.77 -11.11
N ALA A 213 8.84 -4.56 -10.59
CA ALA A 213 8.51 -4.33 -9.19
C ALA A 213 7.14 -4.92 -8.80
N LEU A 214 6.11 -4.74 -9.66
CA LEU A 214 4.79 -5.33 -9.47
C LEU A 214 4.85 -6.85 -9.51
N GLY A 215 5.62 -7.41 -10.46
CA GLY A 215 5.87 -8.84 -10.55
C GLY A 215 6.45 -9.43 -9.27
N LEU A 216 7.51 -8.83 -8.75
CA LEU A 216 8.15 -9.24 -7.50
C LEU A 216 7.22 -9.14 -6.29
N ALA A 217 6.43 -8.06 -6.21
CA ALA A 217 5.46 -7.91 -5.14
C ALA A 217 4.33 -8.93 -5.23
N GLY A 218 3.78 -9.20 -6.42
CA GLY A 218 2.67 -10.14 -6.54
C GLY A 218 3.05 -11.57 -6.17
N ILE A 219 4.25 -12.05 -6.54
CA ILE A 219 4.70 -13.40 -6.15
C ILE A 219 5.08 -13.53 -4.67
N SER A 220 5.26 -12.41 -3.97
CA SER A 220 5.60 -12.38 -2.55
C SER A 220 4.50 -11.75 -1.68
N ALA A 221 3.34 -11.47 -2.28
CA ALA A 221 2.18 -10.99 -1.58
C ALA A 221 1.60 -12.12 -0.71
N GLY A 222 1.25 -11.79 0.52
CA GLY A 222 0.79 -12.78 1.48
C GLY A 222 0.35 -12.12 2.79
N GLY A 223 -0.02 -12.96 3.74
CA GLY A 223 -0.58 -12.53 5.02
C GLY A 223 -1.89 -13.26 5.27
N LEU A 224 -1.81 -14.34 6.03
CA LEU A 224 -2.98 -15.19 6.30
C LEU A 224 -3.82 -14.62 7.45
N VAL A 225 -5.13 -14.77 7.36
CA VAL A 225 -6.12 -14.38 8.38
C VAL A 225 -6.00 -15.22 9.65
N SER A 226 -5.19 -16.30 9.66
CA SER A 226 -4.88 -17.08 10.86
C SER A 226 -4.34 -16.25 12.04
N TRP A 227 -3.92 -14.99 11.82
CA TRP A 227 -3.71 -14.03 12.91
C TRP A 227 -4.92 -13.88 13.85
N ILE A 228 -6.14 -14.23 13.41
CA ILE A 228 -7.34 -14.20 14.24
C ILE A 228 -7.28 -15.18 15.42
N THR A 229 -6.41 -16.20 15.36
CA THR A 229 -6.21 -17.16 16.45
C THR A 229 -5.08 -16.76 17.40
N ASP A 230 -4.36 -15.66 17.13
CA ASP A 230 -3.30 -15.14 17.99
C ASP A 230 -3.89 -14.31 19.13
N LEU A 231 -3.84 -14.86 20.34
CA LEU A 231 -4.34 -14.22 21.56
C LEU A 231 -3.53 -12.99 21.99
N THR A 232 -2.34 -12.78 21.43
CA THR A 232 -1.54 -11.57 21.70
C THR A 232 -1.96 -10.38 20.86
N GLU A 233 -2.80 -10.62 19.82
CA GLU A 233 -3.25 -9.65 18.82
C GLU A 233 -2.13 -8.95 18.03
N ASN A 234 -0.86 -9.36 18.22
CA ASN A 234 0.30 -8.70 17.62
C ASN A 234 0.51 -9.08 16.15
N SER A 235 0.09 -10.28 15.75
CA SER A 235 0.28 -10.78 14.39
C SER A 235 -0.60 -10.07 13.34
N ARG A 236 -1.76 -9.53 13.73
CA ARG A 236 -2.65 -8.75 12.85
C ARG A 236 -1.98 -7.47 12.32
N PRO A 237 -1.43 -6.56 13.14
CA PRO A 237 -0.66 -5.41 12.65
C PRO A 237 0.69 -5.78 12.04
N TYR A 238 1.29 -6.91 12.42
CA TYR A 238 2.53 -7.37 11.82
C TYR A 238 2.39 -7.62 10.31
N VAL A 239 1.33 -8.31 9.85
CA VAL A 239 1.15 -8.59 8.41
C VAL A 239 0.98 -7.33 7.56
N VAL A 240 0.48 -6.24 8.15
CA VAL A 240 0.37 -4.91 7.50
C VAL A 240 1.76 -4.26 7.38
N GLY A 241 2.58 -4.34 8.42
CA GLY A 241 3.98 -3.91 8.37
C GLY A 241 4.81 -4.69 7.35
N VAL A 242 4.61 -6.00 7.26
CA VAL A 242 5.27 -6.85 6.25
C VAL A 242 4.92 -6.41 4.84
N ALA A 243 3.65 -6.08 4.57
CA ALA A 243 3.22 -5.57 3.25
C ALA A 243 3.94 -4.27 2.88
N ALA A 244 4.05 -3.32 3.81
CA ALA A 244 4.76 -2.06 3.59
C ALA A 244 6.25 -2.30 3.30
N CYS A 245 6.91 -3.12 4.13
CA CYS A 245 8.32 -3.46 3.99
C CYS A 245 8.62 -4.18 2.67
N ASN A 246 7.84 -5.21 2.33
CA ASN A 246 8.08 -6.00 1.13
C ASN A 246 7.81 -5.20 -0.16
N GLY A 247 6.83 -4.30 -0.17
CA GLY A 247 6.60 -3.42 -1.32
C GLY A 247 7.80 -2.52 -1.61
N LEU A 248 8.40 -1.92 -0.57
CA LEU A 248 9.64 -1.16 -0.71
C LEU A 248 10.79 -2.03 -1.22
N ARG A 249 10.94 -3.25 -0.67
CA ARG A 249 11.97 -4.20 -1.11
C ARG A 249 11.85 -4.53 -2.60
N SER A 250 10.64 -4.82 -3.07
CA SER A 250 10.37 -5.13 -4.48
C SER A 250 10.72 -3.95 -5.40
N ALA A 251 10.37 -2.72 -5.02
CA ALA A 251 10.70 -1.52 -5.80
C ALA A 251 12.23 -1.25 -5.82
N LEU A 252 12.93 -1.46 -4.70
CA LEU A 252 14.39 -1.33 -4.64
C LEU A 252 15.11 -2.36 -5.50
N LEU A 253 14.67 -3.62 -5.45
CA LEU A 253 15.22 -4.68 -6.30
C LEU A 253 15.03 -4.35 -7.78
N ALA A 254 13.84 -3.91 -8.17
CA ALA A 254 13.57 -3.50 -9.55
C ALA A 254 14.43 -2.30 -9.98
N GLN A 255 14.66 -1.31 -9.11
CA GLN A 255 15.59 -0.20 -9.38
C GLN A 255 17.02 -0.70 -9.66
N MET A 256 17.43 -1.79 -9.00
CA MET A 256 18.73 -2.43 -9.20
C MET A 256 18.78 -3.35 -10.43
N GLY A 257 17.71 -3.42 -11.22
CA GLY A 257 17.63 -4.25 -12.43
C GLY A 257 17.20 -5.69 -12.18
N PHE A 258 16.67 -6.01 -10.99
CA PHE A 258 16.11 -7.33 -10.72
C PHE A 258 14.79 -7.50 -11.49
N GLY A 259 14.67 -8.57 -12.28
CA GLY A 259 13.48 -8.85 -13.09
C GLY A 259 12.29 -9.38 -12.27
N GLY A 260 11.09 -9.27 -12.82
CA GLY A 260 9.87 -9.87 -12.23
C GLY A 260 8.94 -10.47 -13.30
N PRO A 261 7.97 -11.31 -12.91
CA PRO A 261 6.97 -11.82 -13.83
C PRO A 261 6.17 -10.66 -14.49
N PRO A 262 6.17 -10.54 -15.82
CA PRO A 262 5.66 -9.34 -16.49
C PRO A 262 4.13 -9.26 -16.56
N GLY A 263 3.42 -10.35 -16.24
CA GLY A 263 1.97 -10.47 -16.35
C GLY A 263 1.28 -10.83 -15.03
N ILE A 264 1.79 -10.37 -13.89
CA ILE A 264 1.28 -10.74 -12.56
C ILE A 264 -0.18 -10.31 -12.31
N LEU A 265 -0.64 -9.30 -13.05
CA LEU A 265 -2.03 -8.82 -13.06
C LEU A 265 -2.78 -9.18 -14.34
N ASP A 266 -2.19 -9.98 -15.23
CA ASP A 266 -2.78 -10.32 -16.52
C ASP A 266 -3.63 -11.60 -16.41
N PRO A 267 -4.61 -11.85 -17.30
CA PRO A 267 -5.41 -13.06 -17.30
C PRO A 267 -4.59 -14.23 -17.85
N ALA A 268 -3.67 -14.72 -17.02
CA ALA A 268 -2.76 -15.82 -17.28
C ALA A 268 -2.60 -16.68 -16.02
N LYS A 269 -2.17 -17.94 -16.19
CA LYS A 269 -1.96 -18.88 -15.08
C LYS A 269 -0.95 -18.32 -14.07
N TYR A 270 -1.22 -18.53 -12.78
CA TYR A 270 -0.36 -18.13 -11.64
C TYR A 270 -0.29 -16.62 -11.41
N ASN A 271 -1.31 -15.87 -11.83
CA ASN A 271 -1.45 -14.46 -11.47
C ASN A 271 -1.95 -14.30 -10.01
N ILE A 272 -2.02 -13.06 -9.53
CA ILE A 272 -2.50 -12.79 -8.15
C ILE A 272 -4.00 -13.06 -7.94
N TYR A 273 -4.78 -13.19 -9.01
CA TYR A 273 -6.22 -13.45 -8.97
C TYR A 273 -6.56 -14.95 -8.86
N ASP A 274 -5.61 -15.83 -9.22
CA ASP A 274 -5.74 -17.29 -9.20
C ASP A 274 -5.05 -17.93 -7.96
N ALA A 275 -4.54 -17.12 -7.03
CA ALA A 275 -3.72 -17.54 -5.88
C ALA A 275 -4.53 -18.08 -4.69
#